data_AF-A0A941PSD3-F1
#
_entry.id   AF-A0A941PSD3-F1
#
_cell.length_a   1.000
_cell.length_b   1.000
_cell.length_c   1.000
_cell.angle_alpha   90.00
_cell.angle_beta   90.00
_cell.angle_gamma   90.00
#
_symmetry.space_group_name_H-M   'P 1'
#
loop_
_entity.id
_entity.type
_entity.pdbx_description
1 polymer ?
#
loop_
_entity_poly.entity_id
_entity_poly.type
_entity_poly.pdbx_seq_one_letter_code
_entity_poly.pdbx_strand_id
1 'polypeptide(L)'
;MSPHDDARPLPHAWADALRGGVRLMFPLASLLLLIGLIYSAQGRDVLRALVSDAAIPQAAGDHAYAGLIFLLAASAALSLSVWYASRWLLTAQMAALPLPAAGPWQTWLPRVLRFAAPLAIALGLATLHWRRPALQQREVFHAFAWAAGFVALAA
;
A
#
# COMPACT_ATOMS: atom_id res chain seq x y z
N MET A 1 15.58 25.53 -30.31
CA MET A 1 14.16 25.48 -29.89
C MET A 1 14.17 25.28 -28.38
N SER A 2 13.87 26.34 -27.63
CA SER A 2 13.77 26.27 -26.17
C SER A 2 12.60 25.37 -25.79
N PRO A 3 12.75 24.42 -24.86
CA PRO A 3 11.60 23.74 -24.30
C PRO A 3 10.90 24.76 -23.41
N HIS A 4 9.81 25.34 -23.89
CA HIS A 4 8.91 26.04 -22.99
C HIS A 4 8.39 25.00 -21.99
N ASP A 5 8.87 25.11 -20.75
CA ASP A 5 8.13 24.77 -19.55
C ASP A 5 6.84 25.61 -19.55
N ASP A 6 5.89 25.23 -20.41
CA ASP A 6 4.54 25.77 -20.38
C ASP A 6 3.86 25.14 -19.16
N ALA A 7 4.07 25.76 -18.01
CA ALA A 7 3.26 25.56 -16.82
C ALA A 7 1.80 25.80 -17.24
N ARG A 8 1.06 24.70 -17.44
CA ARG A 8 -0.35 24.76 -17.85
C ARG A 8 -1.09 25.70 -16.90
N PRO A 9 -1.99 26.55 -17.42
CA PRO A 9 -2.73 27.48 -16.58
C PRO A 9 -3.41 26.73 -15.43
N LEU A 10 -3.30 27.27 -14.21
CA LEU A 10 -3.77 26.65 -12.95
C LEU A 10 -5.16 25.96 -13.04
N PRO A 11 -6.17 26.51 -13.74
CA PRO A 11 -7.47 25.86 -13.88
C PRO A 11 -7.41 24.46 -14.55
N HIS A 12 -6.47 24.26 -15.47
CA HIS A 12 -6.31 22.98 -16.18
C HIS A 12 -5.57 21.95 -15.31
N ALA A 13 -4.62 22.40 -14.50
CA ALA A 13 -3.94 21.54 -13.52
C ALA A 13 -4.93 21.01 -12.46
N TRP A 14 -5.86 21.85 -11.99
CA TRP A 14 -6.93 21.42 -11.07
C TRP A 14 -7.89 20.43 -11.70
N ALA A 15 -8.31 20.66 -12.95
CA ALA A 15 -9.17 19.73 -13.67
C ALA A 15 -8.49 18.36 -13.89
N ASP A 16 -7.20 18.36 -14.25
CA ASP A 16 -6.41 17.13 -14.41
C ASP A 16 -6.24 16.39 -13.07
N ALA A 17 -6.04 17.12 -11.96
CA ALA A 17 -5.97 16.55 -10.63
C ALA A 17 -7.29 15.88 -10.21
N LEU A 18 -8.44 16.52 -10.46
CA LEU A 18 -9.77 15.95 -10.17
C LEU A 18 -10.03 14.70 -11.02
N ARG A 19 -9.73 14.73 -12.33
CA ARG A 19 -9.87 13.56 -13.20
C ARG A 19 -8.99 12.41 -12.76
N GLY A 20 -7.73 12.71 -12.40
CA GLY A 20 -6.80 11.75 -11.82
C GLY A 20 -7.34 11.16 -10.51
N GLY A 21 -7.87 12.00 -9.63
CA GLY A 21 -8.49 11.61 -8.36
C GLY A 21 -9.68 10.67 -8.55
N VAL A 22 -10.61 11.01 -9.46
CA VAL A 22 -11.77 10.16 -9.79
C VAL A 22 -11.34 8.80 -10.32
N ARG A 23 -10.37 8.77 -11.24
CA ARG A 23 -9.84 7.51 -11.78
C ARG A 23 -9.20 6.65 -10.70
N LEU A 24 -8.48 7.27 -9.75
CA LEU A 24 -7.79 6.59 -8.66
C LEU A 24 -8.69 6.27 -7.47
N MET A 25 -9.96 6.64 -7.50
CA MET A 25 -10.86 6.48 -6.36
C MET A 25 -10.90 5.03 -5.87
N PHE A 26 -10.97 4.05 -6.79
CA PHE A 26 -10.98 2.63 -6.43
C PHE A 26 -9.68 2.15 -5.75
N PRO A 27 -8.49 2.26 -6.37
CA PRO A 27 -7.25 1.81 -5.73
C PRO A 27 -6.96 2.54 -4.41
N LEU A 28 -7.27 3.83 -4.32
CA LEU A 28 -7.11 4.59 -3.08
C LEU A 28 -8.12 4.14 -2.02
N ALA A 29 -9.39 3.91 -2.37
CA ALA A 29 -10.39 3.40 -1.45
C ALA A 29 -10.00 2.03 -0.88
N SER A 30 -9.44 1.13 -1.69
CA SER A 30 -8.94 -0.17 -1.23
C SER A 30 -7.83 -0.02 -0.18
N LEU A 31 -6.88 0.91 -0.40
CA LEU A 31 -5.82 1.19 0.58
C LEU A 31 -6.38 1.83 1.86
N LEU A 32 -7.28 2.81 1.74
CA LEU A 32 -7.89 3.47 2.89
C LEU A 32 -8.72 2.49 3.71
N LEU A 33 -9.44 1.58 3.05
CA LEU A 33 -10.19 0.52 3.71
C LEU A 33 -9.27 -0.46 4.43
N LEU A 34 -8.16 -0.88 3.80
CA LEU A 34 -7.15 -1.70 4.48
C LEU A 34 -6.61 -0.98 5.73
N ILE A 35 -6.20 0.29 5.60
CA ILE A 35 -5.67 1.09 6.71
C ILE A 35 -6.73 1.19 7.82
N GLY A 36 -7.97 1.56 7.46
CA GLY A 36 -9.08 1.65 8.40
C GLY A 36 -9.33 0.33 9.14
N LEU A 37 -9.28 -0.79 8.43
CA LEU A 37 -9.41 -2.12 9.03
C LEU A 37 -8.25 -2.40 9.99
N ILE A 38 -6.99 -2.25 9.56
CA ILE A 38 -5.79 -2.48 10.38
C ILE A 38 -5.86 -1.73 11.71
N TYR A 39 -6.31 -0.47 11.69
CA TYR A 39 -6.35 0.39 12.88
C TYR A 39 -7.68 0.34 13.64
N SER A 40 -8.70 -0.35 13.12
CA SER A 40 -9.95 -0.60 13.83
C SER A 40 -9.74 -1.56 15.01
N ALA A 41 -10.69 -1.62 15.95
CA ALA A 41 -10.66 -2.62 17.02
C ALA A 41 -10.72 -4.04 16.44
N GLN A 42 -11.67 -4.29 15.52
CA GLN A 42 -11.87 -5.60 14.91
C GLN A 42 -10.67 -6.06 14.08
N GLY A 43 -10.08 -5.20 13.26
CA GLY A 43 -8.91 -5.59 12.47
C GLY A 43 -7.66 -5.80 13.32
N ARG A 44 -7.51 -5.11 14.45
CA ARG A 44 -6.45 -5.43 15.43
C ARG A 44 -6.66 -6.79 16.10
N ASP A 45 -7.90 -7.23 16.29
CA ASP A 45 -8.20 -8.57 16.80
C ASP A 45 -7.93 -9.64 15.75
N VAL A 46 -8.26 -9.38 14.47
CA VAL A 46 -7.91 -10.28 13.35
C VAL A 46 -6.41 -10.37 13.15
N LEU A 47 -5.69 -9.24 13.12
CA LEU A 47 -4.24 -9.23 13.05
C LEU A 47 -3.63 -9.99 14.23
N ARG A 48 -4.18 -9.82 15.44
CA ARG A 48 -3.75 -10.59 16.58
C ARG A 48 -3.97 -12.08 16.36
N ALA A 49 -5.15 -12.50 15.91
CA ALA A 49 -5.45 -13.91 15.65
C ALA A 49 -4.49 -14.52 14.61
N LEU A 50 -4.23 -13.79 13.52
CA LEU A 50 -3.34 -14.23 12.44
C LEU A 50 -1.89 -14.41 12.87
N VAL A 51 -1.42 -13.64 13.86
CA VAL A 51 -0.04 -13.76 14.35
C VAL A 51 0.05 -14.40 15.73
N SER A 52 -1.05 -14.60 16.46
CA SER A 52 -1.04 -15.31 17.74
C SER A 52 -0.80 -16.81 17.58
N ASP A 53 -1.13 -17.38 16.42
CA ASP A 53 -0.68 -18.74 16.06
C ASP A 53 0.85 -18.82 15.93
N ALA A 54 1.55 -17.71 15.65
CA ALA A 54 3.00 -17.63 15.70
C ALA A 54 3.57 -17.59 17.14
N ALA A 55 2.73 -17.22 18.11
CA ALA A 55 3.14 -16.94 19.48
C ALA A 55 2.86 -18.08 20.48
N ILE A 56 2.18 -19.17 20.07
CA ILE A 56 1.95 -20.33 20.94
C ILE A 56 3.21 -21.22 20.94
N PRO A 57 3.97 -21.32 22.05
CA PRO A 57 5.23 -22.06 22.09
C PRO A 57 5.09 -23.60 21.97
N GLN A 58 3.85 -24.11 21.85
CA GLN A 58 3.52 -25.55 21.84
C GLN A 58 2.91 -26.04 20.51
N ALA A 59 2.65 -25.15 19.55
CA ALA A 59 2.27 -25.59 18.20
C ALA A 59 3.54 -25.94 17.41
N ALA A 60 4.07 -27.14 17.66
CA ALA A 60 5.05 -27.76 16.79
C ALA A 60 4.41 -28.03 15.41
N GLY A 61 4.50 -27.06 14.50
CA GLY A 61 4.02 -27.21 13.13
C GLY A 61 4.15 -25.94 12.28
N ASP A 62 4.20 -26.14 10.95
CA ASP A 62 4.33 -25.13 9.88
C ASP A 62 3.30 -23.97 9.93
N HIS A 63 2.30 -24.05 10.80
CA HIS A 63 1.20 -23.08 10.91
C HIS A 63 1.59 -21.77 11.61
N ALA A 64 2.63 -21.77 12.46
CA ALA A 64 3.10 -20.57 13.16
C ALA A 64 3.51 -19.43 12.22
N TYR A 65 4.13 -19.76 11.08
CA TYR A 65 4.53 -18.76 10.08
C TYR A 65 3.49 -18.53 8.98
N ALA A 66 2.51 -19.42 8.85
CA ALA A 66 1.55 -19.37 7.75
C ALA A 66 0.71 -18.08 7.76
N GLY A 67 0.27 -17.62 8.95
CA GLY A 67 -0.52 -16.40 9.09
C GLY A 67 0.25 -15.13 8.74
N LEU A 68 1.49 -15.01 9.22
CA LEU A 68 2.37 -13.88 8.87
C LEU A 68 2.72 -13.89 7.39
N ILE A 69 3.12 -15.04 6.84
CA ILE A 69 3.44 -15.18 5.41
C ILE A 69 2.23 -14.82 4.54
N PHE A 70 1.04 -15.32 4.89
CA PHE A 70 -0.20 -14.99 4.20
C PHE A 70 -0.46 -13.48 4.21
N LEU A 71 -0.30 -12.84 5.38
CA LEU A 71 -0.49 -11.39 5.51
C LEU A 71 0.51 -10.60 4.65
N LEU A 72 1.79 -10.98 4.66
CA LEU A 72 2.83 -10.34 3.85
C LEU A 72 2.56 -10.53 2.36
N ALA A 73 2.18 -11.75 1.93
CA ALA A 73 1.83 -12.04 0.55
C ALA A 73 0.58 -11.28 0.09
N ALA A 74 -0.48 -11.23 0.92
CA ALA A 74 -1.69 -10.46 0.65
C ALA A 74 -1.39 -8.96 0.54
N SER A 75 -0.53 -8.43 1.43
CA SER A 75 -0.11 -7.03 1.37
C SER A 75 0.65 -6.71 0.08
N ALA A 76 1.52 -7.63 -0.38
CA ALA A 76 2.25 -7.51 -1.63
C ALA A 76 1.32 -7.56 -2.85
N ALA A 77 0.39 -8.52 -2.89
CA ALA A 77 -0.60 -8.63 -3.95
C ALA A 77 -1.42 -7.34 -4.08
N LEU A 78 -1.97 -6.84 -2.97
CA LEU A 78 -2.71 -5.57 -2.96
C LEU A 78 -1.84 -4.41 -3.43
N SER A 79 -0.60 -4.30 -2.93
CA SER A 79 0.30 -3.21 -3.31
C SER A 79 0.62 -3.21 -4.81
N LEU A 80 0.88 -4.39 -5.38
CA LEU A 80 1.14 -4.55 -6.82
C LEU A 80 -0.11 -4.24 -7.63
N SER A 81 -1.29 -4.70 -7.21
CA SER A 81 -2.57 -4.39 -7.85
C SER A 81 -2.84 -2.89 -7.84
N VAL A 82 -2.68 -2.23 -6.70
CA VAL A 82 -2.87 -0.78 -6.55
C VAL A 82 -1.88 -0.01 -7.40
N TRP A 83 -0.60 -0.38 -7.37
CA TRP A 83 0.43 0.25 -8.20
C TRP A 83 0.12 0.13 -9.69
N TYR A 84 -0.15 -1.09 -10.16
CA TYR A 84 -0.40 -1.35 -11.57
C TYR A 84 -1.69 -0.68 -12.05
N ALA A 85 -2.77 -0.78 -11.26
CA ALA A 85 -4.02 -0.09 -11.55
C ALA A 85 -3.82 1.43 -11.61
N SER A 86 -3.13 2.02 -10.63
CA SER A 86 -2.87 3.46 -10.58
C SER A 86 -2.02 3.93 -11.76
N ARG A 87 -0.99 3.16 -12.13
CA ARG A 87 -0.17 3.45 -13.30
C ARG A 87 -1.02 3.44 -14.57
N TRP A 88 -1.78 2.38 -14.79
CA TRP A 88 -2.64 2.26 -15.97
C TRP A 88 -3.70 3.36 -16.02
N LEU A 89 -4.40 3.61 -14.92
CA LEU A 89 -5.45 4.63 -14.82
C LEU A 89 -4.92 6.05 -15.02
N LEU A 90 -3.68 6.35 -14.65
CA LEU A 90 -3.10 7.69 -14.85
C LEU A 90 -2.50 7.90 -16.23
N THR A 91 -2.13 6.83 -16.95
CA THR A 91 -1.53 6.94 -18.29
C THR A 91 -2.50 6.58 -19.42
N ALA A 92 -3.57 5.84 -19.15
CA ALA A 92 -4.54 5.45 -20.16
C ALA A 92 -5.30 6.66 -20.70
N GLN A 93 -5.40 6.76 -22.02
CA GLN A 93 -6.26 7.76 -22.66
C GLN A 93 -7.70 7.24 -22.63
N MET A 94 -8.55 7.90 -21.86
CA MET A 94 -9.98 7.58 -21.77
C MET A 94 -10.77 8.75 -22.32
N ALA A 95 -11.62 8.48 -23.32
CA ALA A 95 -12.41 9.50 -24.00
C ALA A 95 -13.25 10.36 -23.02
N ALA A 96 -13.75 9.76 -21.94
CA ALA A 96 -14.57 10.44 -20.94
C ALA A 96 -13.79 11.34 -19.96
N LEU A 97 -12.49 11.12 -19.76
CA LEU A 97 -11.70 11.80 -18.71
C LEU A 97 -10.26 12.08 -19.16
N PRO A 98 -9.99 12.76 -20.29
CA PRO A 98 -8.63 12.85 -20.85
C PRO A 98 -7.62 13.43 -19.83
N LEU A 99 -6.45 12.80 -19.77
CA LEU A 99 -5.32 13.21 -18.93
C LEU A 99 -4.06 13.37 -19.80
N PRO A 100 -3.15 14.29 -19.41
CA PRO A 100 -1.84 14.38 -20.05
C PRO A 100 -1.10 13.04 -20.01
N ALA A 101 -0.42 12.72 -21.11
CA ALA A 101 0.32 11.47 -21.26
C ALA A 101 1.46 11.29 -20.25
N ALA A 102 2.03 12.39 -19.74
CA ALA A 102 3.12 12.36 -18.77
C ALA A 102 3.13 13.59 -17.85
N GLY A 103 3.52 13.37 -16.60
CA GLY A 103 3.70 14.39 -15.59
C GLY A 103 4.24 13.79 -14.29
N PRO A 104 4.75 14.61 -13.35
CA PRO A 104 5.39 14.13 -12.14
C PRO A 104 4.42 13.31 -11.27
N TRP A 105 3.14 13.69 -11.20
CA TRP A 105 2.13 12.97 -10.45
C TRP A 105 1.86 11.57 -11.01
N GLN A 106 1.73 11.46 -12.34
CA GLN A 106 1.52 10.19 -13.05
C GLN A 106 2.68 9.22 -12.84
N THR A 107 3.89 9.73 -12.64
CA THR A 107 5.09 8.92 -12.38
C THR A 107 5.28 8.57 -10.92
N TRP A 108 5.21 9.55 -10.02
CA TRP A 108 5.58 9.38 -8.62
C TRP A 108 4.46 8.76 -7.78
N LEU A 109 3.20 9.10 -8.03
CA LEU A 109 2.11 8.59 -7.20
C LEU A 109 2.02 7.07 -7.25
N PRO A 110 1.99 6.38 -8.42
CA PRO A 110 1.95 4.93 -8.43
C PRO A 110 3.14 4.31 -7.68
N ARG A 111 4.33 4.89 -7.81
CA ARG A 111 5.54 4.42 -7.08
C ARG A 111 5.35 4.50 -5.58
N VAL A 112 4.75 5.58 -5.08
CA VAL A 112 4.44 5.75 -3.66
C VAL A 112 3.39 4.73 -3.19
N LEU A 113 2.31 4.57 -3.96
CA LEU A 113 1.23 3.65 -3.60
C LEU A 113 1.71 2.19 -3.55
N ARG A 114 2.76 1.85 -4.29
CA ARG A 114 3.34 0.49 -4.33
C ARG A 114 3.93 0.02 -3.00
N PHE A 115 4.27 0.90 -2.06
CA PHE A 115 4.75 0.47 -0.73
C PHE A 115 3.72 0.70 0.38
N ALA A 116 2.57 1.29 0.07
CA ALA A 116 1.60 1.73 1.07
C ALA A 116 1.01 0.57 1.89
N ALA A 117 0.62 -0.53 1.23
CA ALA A 117 0.02 -1.67 1.93
C ALA A 117 1.03 -2.43 2.81
N PRO A 118 2.23 -2.83 2.33
CA PRO A 118 3.26 -3.44 3.16
C PRO A 118 3.66 -2.56 4.35
N LEU A 119 3.80 -1.25 4.14
CA LEU A 119 4.13 -0.31 5.22
C LEU A 119 3.00 -0.21 6.25
N ALA A 120 1.75 -0.12 5.82
CA ALA A 120 0.59 -0.09 6.73
C ALA A 120 0.53 -1.34 7.61
N ILE A 121 0.81 -2.51 7.04
CA ILE A 121 0.88 -3.78 7.79
C ILE A 121 2.04 -3.78 8.78
N ALA A 122 3.24 -3.37 8.36
CA ALA A 122 4.41 -3.31 9.24
C ALA A 122 4.17 -2.37 10.43
N LEU A 123 3.59 -1.19 10.18
CA LEU A 123 3.19 -0.26 11.24
C LEU A 123 2.09 -0.86 12.13
N GLY A 124 1.07 -1.51 11.56
CA GLY A 124 0.02 -2.20 12.30
C GLY A 124 0.59 -3.23 13.28
N LEU A 125 1.50 -4.09 12.81
CA LEU A 125 2.18 -5.08 13.64
C LEU A 125 3.08 -4.44 14.71
N ALA A 126 3.79 -3.36 14.37
CA ALA A 126 4.58 -2.61 15.34
C ALA A 126 3.71 -2.02 16.46
N THR A 127 2.55 -1.45 16.12
CA THR A 127 1.62 -0.93 17.13
C THR A 127 1.04 -2.03 18.01
N LEU A 128 0.79 -3.22 17.45
CA LEU A 128 0.36 -4.38 18.22
C LEU A 128 1.44 -4.78 19.22
N HIS A 129 2.69 -4.98 18.77
CA HIS A 129 3.83 -5.33 19.61
C HIS A 129 4.04 -4.33 20.75
N TRP A 130 4.00 -3.03 20.46
CA TRP A 130 4.18 -1.98 21.47
C TRP A 130 3.07 -1.97 22.53
N ARG A 131 1.81 -2.14 22.12
CA ARG A 131 0.67 -2.07 23.05
C ARG A 131 0.47 -3.35 23.85
N ARG A 132 0.81 -4.50 23.26
CA ARG A 132 0.80 -5.81 23.92
C ARG A 132 1.86 -6.70 23.25
N PRO A 133 2.84 -7.25 23.97
CA PRO A 133 3.90 -8.08 23.39
C PRO A 133 3.37 -9.48 23.03
N ALA A 134 2.40 -9.54 22.11
CA ALA A 134 1.88 -10.76 21.50
C ALA A 134 2.71 -11.20 20.28
N LEU A 135 3.65 -10.36 19.85
CA LEU A 135 4.53 -10.57 18.70
C LEU A 135 5.98 -10.63 19.17
N GLN A 136 6.79 -11.48 18.55
CA GLN A 136 8.24 -11.46 18.74
C GLN A 136 8.87 -10.29 17.97
N GLN A 137 9.96 -9.73 18.48
CA GLN A 137 10.69 -8.65 17.82
C GLN A 137 11.15 -9.03 16.39
N ARG A 138 11.42 -10.32 16.15
CA ARG A 138 11.78 -10.85 14.83
C ARG A 138 10.67 -10.72 13.80
N GLU A 139 9.41 -10.94 14.18
CA GLU A 139 8.26 -10.85 13.27
C GLU A 139 8.03 -9.42 12.81
N VAL A 140 8.14 -8.47 13.74
CA VAL A 140 8.08 -7.04 13.44
C VAL A 140 9.22 -6.64 12.50
N PHE A 141 10.44 -7.12 12.75
CA PHE A 141 11.57 -6.90 11.86
C PHE A 141 11.33 -7.46 10.45
N HIS A 142 10.80 -8.68 10.32
CA HIS A 142 10.49 -9.28 9.02
C HIS A 142 9.42 -8.48 8.26
N ALA A 143 8.41 -7.95 8.94
CA ALA A 143 7.40 -7.10 8.32
C ALA A 143 7.98 -5.79 7.78
N PHE A 144 8.89 -5.14 8.53
CA PHE A 144 9.60 -3.95 8.05
C PHE A 144 10.58 -4.26 6.91
N ALA A 145 11.31 -5.38 6.99
CA ALA A 145 12.20 -5.82 5.91
C ALA A 145 11.42 -6.10 4.61
N TRP A 146 10.24 -6.70 4.74
CA TRP A 146 9.32 -6.90 3.62
C TRP A 146 8.87 -5.58 3.00
N ALA A 147 8.42 -4.62 3.82
CA ALA A 147 8.04 -3.29 3.35
C ALA A 147 9.22 -2.56 2.68
N ALA A 148 10.44 -2.68 3.23
CA ALA A 148 11.64 -2.10 2.65
C ALA A 148 12.00 -2.71 1.27
N GLY A 149 11.77 -4.00 1.06
CA GLY A 149 11.92 -4.63 -0.26
C GLY A 149 11.07 -3.96 -1.34
N PHE A 150 9.86 -3.51 -0.97
CA PHE A 150 8.98 -2.72 -1.84
C PHE A 150 9.43 -1.27 -2.04
N VAL A 151 10.38 -0.76 -1.27
CA VAL A 151 11.05 0.52 -1.55
C VAL A 151 12.23 0.28 -2.50
N ALA A 152 13.01 -0.78 -2.27
CA ALA A 152 14.19 -1.11 -3.08
C ALA A 152 13.84 -1.41 -4.55
N LEU A 153 12.72 -2.06 -4.82
CA LEU A 153 12.26 -2.31 -6.20
C LEU A 153 11.84 -1.03 -6.96
N ALA A 154 11.77 0.14 -6.28
CA ALA A 154 11.08 1.36 -6.77
C ALA A 154 12.07 2.40 -7.32
N ALA A 155 13.34 2.24 -6.93
CA ALA A 155 14.50 2.88 -7.54
C ALA A 155 14.76 2.26 -8.91
#